data_AF-A0A9W9MZF9-F1
#
_entry.id   AF-A0A9W9MZF9-F1
#
_cell.length_a   1.000
_cell.length_b   1.000
_cell.length_c   1.000
_cell.angle_alpha   90.00
_cell.angle_beta   90.00
_cell.angle_gamma   90.00
#
_symmetry.space_group_name_H-M   'P 1'
#
loop_
_entity.id
_entity.type
_entity.pdbx_description
1 polymer ?
#
loop_
_entity_poly.entity_id
_entity_poly.type
_entity_poly.pdbx_seq_one_letter_code
_entity_poly.pdbx_strand_id
1 'polypeptide(L)'
;MATLATATTTAPAPAVVPRVPIPANGVDYRNKIVLAPMVRSGELPSRLLALKYGADLVWGPETIDRSMIGAERRVNPRNGTIEFTRMPSNGGRPDKPAKASIIYRIDPAREKGRLIYQIGTADPELAVQSARVVAADVSGIDLNSGCPKPFSTSGGMGAALLRTPDLLVSILEALVKEIGKPFQIGISVKIRILSKPEETEALVSRLVKTGITGLTVHCRTTPMRPRERAIRDQLPMVARICHEAGVACVMNGDVTSRDQGFALMAEHGVDGAMIATSAETNSSCFRAEADGGVAPWRDVVYDYLRFCIESENRLGNTKYLLNMLIPGKNKEFKDTKLSKTYLDICRGLKFDDLLPAAARVDQILGLDEKWETSPGVTDTQPQAEPKSKAVQNAMESEAARAAGGGAVRTKTPSPAVHGGGPIRRSSAPQPAKVTQVDAEQPAVEATIPDAQAQAPSQVTV
;
A
#
# COMPACT_ATOMS: atom_id res chain seq x y z
N MET A 1 -39.74 -62.37 -16.90
CA MET A 1 -38.85 -61.21 -17.11
C MET A 1 -39.31 -60.10 -16.18
N ALA A 2 -38.56 -59.83 -15.11
CA ALA A 2 -38.86 -58.76 -14.17
C ALA A 2 -38.18 -57.46 -14.65
N THR A 3 -38.95 -56.43 -14.92
CA THR A 3 -38.48 -55.09 -15.28
C THR A 3 -38.08 -54.34 -14.01
N LEU A 4 -36.78 -54.10 -13.85
CA LEU A 4 -36.20 -53.24 -12.83
C LEU A 4 -36.51 -51.77 -13.14
N ALA A 5 -37.25 -51.11 -12.24
CA ALA A 5 -37.43 -49.67 -12.25
C ALA A 5 -36.13 -49.01 -11.75
N THR A 6 -35.49 -48.25 -12.63
CA THR A 6 -34.32 -47.42 -12.31
C THR A 6 -34.76 -46.18 -11.54
N ALA A 7 -34.40 -46.10 -10.27
CA ALA A 7 -34.53 -44.90 -9.46
C ALA A 7 -33.52 -43.85 -9.97
N THR A 8 -34.01 -42.77 -10.57
CA THR A 8 -33.22 -41.58 -10.86
C THR A 8 -32.98 -40.80 -9.57
N THR A 9 -31.78 -40.91 -9.02
CA THR A 9 -31.26 -40.03 -7.98
C THR A 9 -31.07 -38.64 -8.55
N THR A 10 -31.96 -37.72 -8.20
CA THR A 10 -31.77 -36.28 -8.44
C THR A 10 -30.59 -35.79 -7.61
N ALA A 11 -29.54 -35.33 -8.27
CA ALA A 11 -28.43 -34.65 -7.61
C ALA A 11 -28.96 -33.44 -6.82
N PRO A 12 -28.48 -33.19 -5.59
CA PRO A 12 -28.90 -32.03 -4.83
C PRO A 12 -28.54 -30.75 -5.60
N ALA A 13 -29.48 -29.80 -5.66
CA ALA A 13 -29.21 -28.48 -6.21
C ALA A 13 -27.99 -27.88 -5.49
N PRO A 14 -27.05 -27.24 -6.23
CA PRO A 14 -25.88 -26.65 -5.60
C PRO A 14 -26.33 -25.67 -4.53
N ALA A 15 -25.85 -25.86 -3.29
CA ALA A 15 -26.16 -24.97 -2.19
C ALA A 15 -25.78 -23.54 -2.59
N VAL A 16 -26.72 -22.60 -2.45
CA VAL A 16 -26.47 -21.18 -2.72
C VAL A 16 -25.47 -20.69 -1.69
N VAL A 17 -24.23 -20.45 -2.13
CA VAL A 17 -23.19 -19.88 -1.26
C VAL A 17 -23.67 -18.52 -0.77
N PRO A 18 -23.73 -18.28 0.56
CA PRO A 18 -24.05 -16.96 1.11
C PRO A 18 -23.14 -15.90 0.47
N ARG A 19 -23.66 -14.69 0.27
CA ARG A 19 -22.85 -13.57 -0.22
C ARG A 19 -23.14 -12.35 0.63
N VAL A 20 -22.09 -11.80 1.25
CA VAL A 20 -22.14 -10.42 1.75
C VAL A 20 -22.43 -9.53 0.54
N PRO A 21 -23.50 -8.70 0.57
CA PRO A 21 -23.83 -7.80 -0.51
C PRO A 21 -22.66 -6.86 -0.82
N ILE A 22 -22.42 -6.63 -2.10
CA ILE A 22 -21.42 -5.63 -2.53
C ILE A 22 -22.04 -4.25 -2.30
N PRO A 23 -21.39 -3.37 -1.51
CA PRO A 23 -21.90 -2.02 -1.30
C PRO A 23 -21.97 -1.21 -2.61
N ALA A 24 -22.88 -0.23 -2.69
CA ALA A 24 -23.16 0.49 -3.94
C ALA A 24 -21.95 1.23 -4.54
N ASN A 25 -21.05 1.75 -3.71
CA ASN A 25 -19.79 2.38 -4.11
C ASN A 25 -18.58 1.44 -3.93
N GLY A 26 -18.85 0.18 -3.57
CA GLY A 26 -17.86 -0.86 -3.28
C GLY A 26 -17.37 -1.61 -4.51
N VAL A 27 -16.60 -2.67 -4.27
CA VAL A 27 -16.09 -3.57 -5.30
C VAL A 27 -16.41 -5.04 -4.98
N ASP A 28 -16.51 -5.86 -6.01
CA ASP A 28 -16.48 -7.32 -5.85
C ASP A 28 -15.04 -7.83 -6.00
N TYR A 29 -14.58 -8.57 -4.98
CA TYR A 29 -13.26 -9.20 -4.99
C TYR A 29 -13.26 -10.57 -5.68
N ARG A 30 -14.44 -11.10 -6.03
CA ARG A 30 -14.59 -12.42 -6.63
C ARG A 30 -14.24 -12.41 -8.11
N ASN A 31 -13.59 -13.48 -8.54
CA ASN A 31 -13.05 -13.70 -9.88
C ASN A 31 -12.07 -12.61 -10.33
N LYS A 32 -11.24 -12.08 -9.42
CA LYS A 32 -10.34 -10.94 -9.68
C LYS A 32 -8.86 -11.28 -9.51
N ILE A 33 -8.03 -10.73 -10.40
CA ILE A 33 -6.58 -10.65 -10.25
C ILE A 33 -6.19 -9.22 -9.92
N VAL A 34 -5.55 -9.02 -8.76
CA VAL A 34 -5.43 -7.68 -8.17
C VAL A 34 -3.99 -7.31 -7.80
N LEU A 35 -3.71 -6.01 -7.78
CA LEU A 35 -2.43 -5.46 -7.31
C LEU A 35 -2.38 -5.39 -5.79
N ALA A 36 -1.31 -5.92 -5.19
CA ALA A 36 -1.08 -5.87 -3.76
C ALA A 36 -0.69 -4.47 -3.25
N PRO A 37 -1.00 -4.15 -1.97
CA PRO A 37 -0.46 -2.96 -1.32
C PRO A 37 1.05 -3.11 -1.12
N MET A 38 1.82 -2.12 -1.60
CA MET A 38 3.28 -2.14 -1.54
C MET A 38 3.80 -0.75 -1.14
N VAL A 39 4.43 -0.66 0.03
CA VAL A 39 4.99 0.61 0.52
C VAL A 39 6.05 1.12 -0.46
N ARG A 40 5.92 2.39 -0.86
CA ARG A 40 6.66 3.06 -1.95
C ARG A 40 6.28 2.60 -3.35
N SER A 41 6.22 1.30 -3.65
CA SER A 41 5.94 0.85 -5.02
C SER A 41 4.49 1.06 -5.44
N GLY A 42 3.53 1.10 -4.52
CA GLY A 42 2.09 1.18 -4.79
C GLY A 42 1.54 2.59 -5.01
N GLU A 43 2.39 3.59 -5.23
CA GLU A 43 1.96 4.95 -5.55
C GLU A 43 1.14 5.01 -6.86
N LEU A 44 0.45 6.12 -7.09
CA LEU A 44 -0.49 6.29 -8.20
C LEU A 44 0.03 5.77 -9.56
N PRO A 45 1.25 6.10 -10.02
CA PRO A 45 1.71 5.65 -11.35
C PRO A 45 1.73 4.12 -11.50
N SER A 46 2.09 3.40 -10.45
CA SER A 46 2.16 1.94 -10.47
C SER A 46 0.78 1.30 -10.47
N ARG A 47 -0.18 1.93 -9.79
CA ARG A 47 -1.59 1.48 -9.82
C ARG A 47 -2.17 1.67 -11.22
N LEU A 48 -1.93 2.84 -11.83
CA LEU A 48 -2.32 3.09 -13.22
C LEU A 48 -1.64 2.13 -14.20
N LEU A 49 -0.38 1.80 -13.97
CA LEU A 49 0.36 0.82 -14.77
C LEU A 49 -0.25 -0.58 -14.66
N ALA A 50 -0.56 -1.02 -13.44
CA ALA A 50 -1.21 -2.32 -13.22
C ALA A 50 -2.60 -2.37 -13.88
N LEU A 51 -3.41 -1.32 -13.74
CA LEU A 51 -4.72 -1.21 -14.41
C LEU A 51 -4.59 -1.25 -15.93
N LYS A 52 -3.60 -0.54 -16.51
CA LYS A 52 -3.32 -0.57 -17.94
C LYS A 52 -3.06 -1.99 -18.45
N TYR A 53 -2.35 -2.80 -17.66
CA TYR A 53 -2.04 -4.18 -18.01
C TYR A 53 -3.09 -5.19 -17.57
N GLY A 54 -4.24 -4.75 -17.03
CA GLY A 54 -5.38 -5.62 -16.79
C GLY A 54 -5.60 -6.04 -15.33
N ALA A 55 -4.93 -5.42 -14.35
CA ALA A 55 -5.32 -5.62 -12.95
C ALA A 55 -6.78 -5.21 -12.77
N ASP A 56 -7.57 -6.04 -12.10
CA ASP A 56 -9.00 -5.78 -11.91
C ASP A 56 -9.23 -4.72 -10.83
N LEU A 57 -8.44 -4.77 -9.76
CA LEU A 57 -8.46 -3.87 -8.61
C LEU A 57 -7.03 -3.55 -8.19
N VAL A 58 -6.84 -2.39 -7.55
CA VAL A 58 -5.53 -1.91 -7.12
C VAL A 58 -5.57 -1.41 -5.68
N TRP A 59 -4.59 -1.84 -4.89
CA TRP A 59 -4.38 -1.34 -3.54
C TRP A 59 -3.36 -0.19 -3.54
N GLY A 60 -3.64 0.84 -2.75
CA GLY A 60 -2.64 1.83 -2.34
C GLY A 60 -1.49 1.24 -1.53
N PRO A 61 -0.39 1.98 -1.32
CA PRO A 61 0.57 1.63 -0.27
C PRO A 61 -0.14 1.62 1.09
N GLU A 62 0.42 0.88 2.04
CA GLU A 62 0.04 1.04 3.45
C GLU A 62 0.32 2.49 3.88
N THR A 63 -0.73 3.18 4.29
CA THR A 63 -0.65 4.54 4.82
C THR A 63 -0.99 4.52 6.31
N ILE A 64 -0.07 5.04 7.12
CA ILE A 64 -0.25 5.09 8.58
C ILE A 64 -1.35 6.09 8.92
N ASP A 65 -2.32 5.68 9.74
CA ASP A 65 -3.48 6.48 10.17
C ASP A 65 -3.14 7.93 10.52
N ARG A 66 -2.16 8.12 11.41
CA ARG A 66 -1.72 9.42 11.91
C ARG A 66 -1.18 10.32 10.82
N SER A 67 -0.74 9.79 9.67
CA SER A 67 -0.25 10.62 8.56
C SER A 67 -1.40 11.27 7.79
N MET A 68 -2.54 10.58 7.68
CA MET A 68 -3.73 11.03 6.95
C MET A 68 -4.70 11.83 7.80
N ILE A 69 -4.75 11.59 9.11
CA ILE A 69 -5.55 12.42 10.02
C ILE A 69 -5.06 13.88 9.94
N GLY A 70 -5.96 14.78 9.56
CA GLY A 70 -5.67 16.20 9.33
C GLY A 70 -5.02 16.51 7.98
N ALA A 71 -4.95 15.56 7.06
CA ALA A 71 -4.60 15.85 5.67
C ALA A 71 -5.76 16.58 4.98
N GLU A 72 -5.41 17.57 4.15
CA GLU A 72 -6.36 18.34 3.36
C GLU A 72 -6.51 17.71 1.97
N ARG A 73 -7.75 17.43 1.59
CA ARG A 73 -8.12 16.96 0.24
C ARG A 73 -8.15 18.15 -0.73
N ARG A 74 -7.35 18.09 -1.78
CA ARG A 74 -7.28 19.12 -2.84
C ARG A 74 -7.34 18.46 -4.21
N VAL A 75 -7.99 19.11 -5.17
CA VAL A 75 -7.92 18.71 -6.58
C VAL A 75 -6.79 19.49 -7.24
N ASN A 76 -5.82 18.80 -7.84
CA ASN A 76 -4.74 19.43 -8.57
C ASN A 76 -5.27 19.96 -9.92
N PRO A 77 -5.27 21.27 -10.17
CA PRO A 77 -5.89 21.85 -11.36
C PRO A 77 -5.14 21.51 -12.66
N ARG A 78 -3.88 21.08 -12.58
CA ARG A 78 -3.07 20.77 -13.79
C ARG A 78 -3.38 19.38 -14.36
N ASN A 79 -3.73 18.42 -13.52
CA ASN A 79 -3.89 17.02 -13.93
C ASN A 79 -5.16 16.33 -13.39
N GLY A 80 -6.00 17.05 -12.62
CA GLY A 80 -7.26 16.52 -12.09
C GLY A 80 -7.12 15.47 -11.00
N THR A 81 -5.89 15.19 -10.54
CA THR A 81 -5.68 14.23 -9.43
C THR A 81 -6.18 14.80 -8.11
N ILE A 82 -6.66 13.92 -7.24
CA ILE A 82 -7.02 14.27 -5.87
C ILE A 82 -5.78 14.01 -5.00
N GLU A 83 -5.33 15.02 -4.28
CA GLU A 83 -4.15 15.00 -3.44
C GLU A 83 -4.55 15.23 -1.98
N PHE A 84 -4.12 14.32 -1.11
CA PHE A 84 -4.23 14.48 0.33
C PHE A 84 -2.91 15.01 0.84
N THR A 85 -2.91 16.27 1.27
CA THR A 85 -1.69 17.00 1.61
C THR A 85 -1.63 17.36 3.08
N ARG A 86 -0.43 17.41 3.65
CA ARG A 86 -0.24 17.81 5.04
C ARG A 86 1.02 18.63 5.23
N MET A 87 0.91 19.67 6.04
CA MET A 87 2.07 20.44 6.48
C MET A 87 2.97 19.60 7.40
N PRO A 88 4.30 19.76 7.32
CA PRO A 88 5.22 19.08 8.24
C PRO A 88 4.89 19.45 9.69
N SER A 89 4.65 18.45 10.54
CA SER A 89 4.34 18.65 11.96
C SER A 89 5.55 19.12 12.78
N ASN A 90 6.76 18.99 12.25
CA ASN A 90 8.01 19.38 12.90
C ASN A 90 8.49 20.80 12.53
N GLY A 91 7.62 21.65 11.97
CA GLY A 91 7.96 23.03 11.62
C GLY A 91 8.77 23.19 10.32
N GLY A 92 9.07 22.10 9.62
CA GLY A 92 9.87 22.14 8.39
C GLY A 92 11.34 22.44 8.65
N ARG A 93 12.06 22.93 7.64
CA ARG A 93 13.43 23.42 7.82
C ARG A 93 13.41 24.93 8.03
N PRO A 94 14.18 25.50 8.97
CA PRO A 94 14.14 26.93 9.28
C PRO A 94 14.47 27.83 8.07
N ASP A 95 15.30 27.33 7.16
CA ASP A 95 15.82 28.01 5.99
C ASP A 95 14.92 27.90 4.75
N LYS A 96 13.79 27.19 4.83
CA LYS A 96 12.90 26.96 3.67
C LYS A 96 11.44 27.17 4.02
N PRO A 97 10.65 27.76 3.11
CA PRO A 97 9.21 27.85 3.31
C PRO A 97 8.64 26.46 3.53
N ALA A 98 7.78 26.32 4.54
CA ALA A 98 7.12 25.07 4.82
C ALA A 98 6.25 24.68 3.61
N LYS A 99 6.54 23.52 3.01
CA LYS A 99 5.79 22.99 1.87
C LYS A 99 4.98 21.79 2.33
N ALA A 100 3.69 21.78 2.00
CA ALA A 100 2.84 20.63 2.23
C ALA A 100 3.41 19.40 1.51
N SER A 101 3.42 18.27 2.19
CA SER A 101 3.75 16.98 1.60
C SER A 101 2.49 16.28 1.14
N ILE A 102 2.53 15.71 -0.07
CA ILE A 102 1.47 14.82 -0.55
C ILE A 102 1.64 13.48 0.16
N ILE A 103 0.61 13.09 0.91
CA ILE A 103 0.55 11.83 1.67
C ILE A 103 -0.04 10.73 0.79
N TYR A 104 -1.04 11.07 -0.02
CA TYR A 104 -1.71 10.13 -0.91
C TYR A 104 -2.24 10.87 -2.14
N ARG A 105 -2.23 10.20 -3.30
CA ARG A 105 -2.73 10.74 -4.56
C ARG A 105 -3.62 9.73 -5.27
N ILE A 106 -4.74 10.21 -5.82
CA ILE A 106 -5.75 9.43 -6.53
C ILE A 106 -5.97 10.05 -7.90
N ASP A 107 -6.12 9.20 -8.92
CA ASP A 107 -6.69 9.61 -10.19
C ASP A 107 -8.18 9.21 -10.25
N PRO A 108 -9.11 10.15 -10.03
CA PRO A 108 -10.53 9.83 -9.92
C PRO A 108 -11.16 9.35 -11.22
N ALA A 109 -10.52 9.59 -12.38
CA ALA A 109 -11.04 9.13 -13.67
C ALA A 109 -10.59 7.69 -13.95
N ARG A 110 -9.30 7.41 -13.77
CA ARG A 110 -8.70 6.12 -14.16
C ARG A 110 -8.85 5.04 -13.09
N GLU A 111 -8.92 5.42 -11.82
CA GLU A 111 -9.05 4.47 -10.70
C GLU A 111 -10.49 4.28 -10.20
N LYS A 112 -11.47 4.97 -10.81
CA LYS A 112 -12.87 4.89 -10.43
C LYS A 112 -13.35 3.43 -10.36
N GLY A 113 -13.96 3.08 -9.24
CA GLY A 113 -14.53 1.75 -9.00
C GLY A 113 -13.48 0.65 -8.78
N ARG A 114 -12.20 0.99 -8.61
CA ARG A 114 -11.09 0.01 -8.61
C ARG A 114 -10.05 0.20 -7.51
N LEU A 115 -10.03 1.36 -6.84
CA LEU A 115 -9.04 1.69 -5.82
C LEU A 115 -9.46 1.26 -4.43
N ILE A 116 -8.58 0.50 -3.77
CA ILE A 116 -8.70 0.13 -2.35
C ILE A 116 -7.59 0.83 -1.56
N TYR A 117 -7.96 1.60 -0.55
CA TYR A 117 -7.02 2.31 0.29
C TYR A 117 -6.65 1.48 1.52
N GLN A 118 -5.36 1.22 1.74
CA GLN A 118 -4.89 0.41 2.86
C GLN A 118 -4.38 1.26 4.03
N ILE A 119 -4.93 1.00 5.23
CA ILE A 119 -4.56 1.67 6.48
C ILE A 119 -3.65 0.78 7.31
N GLY A 120 -2.58 1.37 7.85
CA GLY A 120 -1.85 0.86 9.00
C GLY A 120 -2.32 1.58 10.27
N THR A 121 -2.91 0.84 11.21
CA THR A 121 -3.42 1.38 12.48
C THR A 121 -3.46 0.29 13.55
N ALA A 122 -3.51 0.69 14.82
CA ALA A 122 -3.65 -0.18 15.98
C ALA A 122 -4.69 0.36 16.97
N ASP A 123 -5.60 1.23 16.49
CA ASP A 123 -6.60 1.92 17.30
C ASP A 123 -7.90 2.09 16.49
N PRO A 124 -9.05 1.64 16.98
CA PRO A 124 -10.32 1.73 16.26
C PRO A 124 -10.75 3.16 15.92
N GLU A 125 -10.52 4.11 16.82
CA GLU A 125 -10.92 5.51 16.63
C GLU A 125 -10.03 6.19 15.58
N LEU A 126 -8.71 5.97 15.66
CA LEU A 126 -7.77 6.50 14.66
C LEU A 126 -7.99 5.87 13.29
N ALA A 127 -8.35 4.58 13.22
CA ALA A 127 -8.71 3.92 11.98
C ALA A 127 -9.88 4.63 11.29
N VAL A 128 -10.96 4.90 12.03
CA VAL A 128 -12.14 5.60 11.51
C VAL A 128 -11.81 7.03 11.11
N GLN A 129 -11.07 7.78 11.93
CA GLN A 129 -10.66 9.15 11.61
C GLN A 129 -9.84 9.20 10.32
N SER A 130 -8.85 8.32 10.16
CA SER A 130 -8.04 8.24 8.96
C SER A 130 -8.84 7.83 7.73
N ALA A 131 -9.71 6.81 7.85
CA ALA A 131 -10.50 6.30 6.74
C ALA A 131 -11.49 7.36 6.24
N ARG A 132 -12.11 8.12 7.15
CA ARG A 132 -13.09 9.16 6.83
C ARG A 132 -12.55 10.25 5.91
N VAL A 133 -11.25 10.55 6.00
CA VAL A 133 -10.59 11.55 5.14
C VAL A 133 -10.66 11.17 3.66
N VAL A 134 -10.59 9.87 3.34
CA VAL A 134 -10.42 9.38 1.96
C VAL A 134 -11.62 8.57 1.44
N ALA A 135 -12.55 8.17 2.32
CA ALA A 135 -13.63 7.23 2.01
C ALA A 135 -14.54 7.66 0.84
N ALA A 136 -14.68 8.96 0.58
CA ALA A 136 -15.47 9.47 -0.55
C ALA A 136 -14.80 9.30 -1.92
N ASP A 137 -13.49 9.03 -1.96
CA ASP A 137 -12.68 9.02 -3.18
C ASP A 137 -12.13 7.63 -3.55
N VAL A 138 -12.54 6.59 -2.81
CA VAL A 138 -12.08 5.20 -2.98
C VAL A 138 -13.27 4.24 -3.05
N SER A 139 -13.01 3.01 -3.49
CA SER A 139 -14.03 1.96 -3.63
C SER A 139 -13.94 0.89 -2.54
N GLY A 140 -13.03 1.05 -1.59
CA GLY A 140 -12.91 0.20 -0.42
C GLY A 140 -11.80 0.64 0.52
N ILE A 141 -11.90 0.19 1.77
CA ILE A 141 -10.87 0.38 2.80
C ILE A 141 -10.33 -0.99 3.19
N ASP A 142 -9.02 -1.14 3.22
CA ASP A 142 -8.34 -2.35 3.65
C ASP A 142 -7.53 -2.10 4.94
N LEU A 143 -7.58 -3.02 5.89
CA LEU A 143 -6.73 -2.98 7.06
C LEU A 143 -5.50 -3.88 6.87
N ASN A 144 -4.30 -3.30 7.02
CA ASN A 144 -3.07 -4.07 7.04
C ASN A 144 -2.90 -4.78 8.39
N SER A 145 -2.92 -6.11 8.36
CA SER A 145 -2.65 -6.97 9.52
C SER A 145 -1.57 -8.02 9.21
N GLY A 146 -0.71 -7.74 8.22
CA GLY A 146 0.27 -8.70 7.71
C GLY A 146 1.69 -8.18 7.55
N CYS A 147 1.93 -6.87 7.67
CA CYS A 147 3.26 -6.27 7.50
C CYS A 147 4.18 -6.62 8.69
N PRO A 148 5.32 -7.32 8.46
CA PRO A 148 6.24 -7.67 9.54
C PRO A 148 7.27 -6.57 9.83
N LYS A 149 7.31 -5.49 9.03
CA LYS A 149 8.37 -4.48 9.08
C LYS A 149 8.27 -3.62 10.36
N PRO A 150 9.40 -3.21 10.96
CA PRO A 150 9.42 -2.45 12.21
C PRO A 150 8.61 -1.15 12.20
N PHE A 151 8.55 -0.44 11.06
CA PHE A 151 7.78 0.80 10.97
C PHE A 151 6.27 0.58 11.23
N SER A 152 5.77 -0.63 10.97
CA SER A 152 4.40 -1.04 11.26
C SER A 152 4.31 -1.68 12.66
N THR A 153 5.11 -2.71 12.91
CA THR A 153 4.97 -3.55 14.12
C THR A 153 5.33 -2.84 15.42
N SER A 154 6.23 -1.84 15.38
CA SER A 154 6.57 -1.03 16.57
C SER A 154 5.41 -0.17 17.07
N GLY A 155 4.49 0.21 16.18
CA GLY A 155 3.27 0.93 16.52
C GLY A 155 2.09 0.02 16.87
N GLY A 156 2.31 -1.30 17.00
CA GLY A 156 1.23 -2.28 17.22
C GLY A 156 0.45 -2.65 15.96
N MET A 157 0.84 -2.15 14.79
CA MET A 157 0.13 -2.31 13.52
C MET A 157 0.64 -3.51 12.71
N GLY A 158 -0.04 -3.86 11.62
CA GLY A 158 0.40 -4.92 10.71
C GLY A 158 0.42 -6.28 11.39
N ALA A 159 1.50 -7.06 11.24
CA ALA A 159 1.57 -8.41 11.79
C ALA A 159 1.55 -8.47 13.34
N ALA A 160 1.69 -7.33 14.03
CA ALA A 160 1.50 -7.28 15.48
C ALA A 160 0.03 -7.51 15.88
N LEU A 161 -0.93 -7.08 15.05
CA LEU A 161 -2.37 -7.28 15.28
C LEU A 161 -2.78 -8.76 15.33
N LEU A 162 -2.03 -9.63 14.66
CA LEU A 162 -2.27 -11.07 14.67
C LEU A 162 -2.12 -11.70 16.06
N ARG A 163 -1.43 -11.01 16.99
CA ARG A 163 -1.31 -11.42 18.40
C ARG A 163 -2.37 -10.80 19.31
N THR A 164 -3.17 -9.88 18.79
CA THR A 164 -4.21 -9.15 19.52
C THR A 164 -5.54 -9.22 18.74
N PRO A 165 -6.12 -10.42 18.56
CA PRO A 165 -7.29 -10.61 17.71
C PRO A 165 -8.53 -9.83 18.19
N ASP A 166 -8.66 -9.56 19.50
CA ASP A 166 -9.75 -8.73 20.05
C ASP A 166 -9.67 -7.29 19.53
N LEU A 167 -8.47 -6.71 19.51
CA LEU A 167 -8.21 -5.39 18.96
C LEU A 167 -8.41 -5.35 17.45
N LEU A 168 -7.97 -6.38 16.73
CA LEU A 168 -8.18 -6.48 15.29
C LEU A 168 -9.68 -6.51 14.95
N VAL A 169 -10.47 -7.30 15.68
CA VAL A 169 -11.93 -7.35 15.54
C VAL A 169 -12.56 -5.98 15.82
N SER A 170 -12.16 -5.29 16.90
CA SER A 170 -12.76 -3.99 17.24
C SER A 170 -12.46 -2.91 16.21
N ILE A 171 -11.26 -2.92 15.60
CA ILE A 171 -10.92 -2.00 14.49
C ILE A 171 -11.82 -2.28 13.28
N LEU A 172 -11.99 -3.55 12.90
CA LEU A 172 -12.82 -3.91 11.73
C LEU A 172 -14.29 -3.58 11.94
N GLU A 173 -14.85 -3.87 13.12
CA GLU A 173 -16.23 -3.52 13.46
C GLU A 173 -16.46 -2.01 13.42
N ALA A 174 -15.52 -1.22 13.94
CA ALA A 174 -15.56 0.24 13.88
C ALA A 174 -15.54 0.74 12.42
N LEU A 175 -14.62 0.23 11.60
CA LEU A 175 -14.54 0.59 10.17
C LEU A 175 -15.82 0.20 9.41
N VAL A 176 -16.36 -1.00 9.63
CA VAL A 176 -17.61 -1.45 8.98
C VAL A 176 -18.77 -0.54 9.37
N LYS A 177 -18.91 -0.23 10.66
CA LYS A 177 -20.02 0.59 11.18
C LYS A 177 -19.93 2.06 10.75
N GLU A 178 -18.76 2.67 10.89
CA GLU A 178 -18.57 4.12 10.80
C GLU A 178 -18.14 4.60 9.41
N ILE A 179 -17.63 3.69 8.56
CA ILE A 179 -17.12 4.00 7.22
C ILE A 179 -17.80 3.17 6.15
N GLY A 180 -17.76 1.84 6.25
CA GLY A 180 -18.30 0.96 5.22
C GLY A 180 -19.80 1.21 4.97
N LYS A 181 -20.60 1.26 6.04
CA LYS A 181 -22.03 1.56 5.95
C LYS A 181 -22.32 3.00 5.49
N PRO A 182 -21.75 4.08 6.06
CA PRO A 182 -22.10 5.44 5.63
C PRO A 182 -21.66 5.79 4.21
N PHE A 183 -20.49 5.32 3.77
CA PHE A 183 -19.95 5.61 2.44
C PHE A 183 -20.37 4.58 1.38
N GLN A 184 -21.05 3.50 1.80
CA GLN A 184 -21.46 2.40 0.94
C GLN A 184 -20.26 1.77 0.19
N ILE A 185 -19.16 1.54 0.90
CA ILE A 185 -17.94 0.89 0.40
C ILE A 185 -17.60 -0.36 1.21
N GLY A 186 -16.83 -1.28 0.63
CA GLY A 186 -16.39 -2.50 1.32
C GLY A 186 -15.27 -2.25 2.32
N ILE A 187 -15.25 -3.01 3.42
CA ILE A 187 -14.11 -3.11 4.33
C ILE A 187 -13.45 -4.47 4.11
N SER A 188 -12.15 -4.49 3.85
CA SER A 188 -11.36 -5.70 3.76
C SER A 188 -10.21 -5.74 4.77
N VAL A 189 -9.62 -6.91 4.96
CA VAL A 189 -8.44 -7.09 5.81
C VAL A 189 -7.43 -7.99 5.12
N LYS A 190 -6.14 -7.63 5.21
CA LYS A 190 -5.05 -8.47 4.73
C LYS A 190 -4.24 -9.03 5.90
N ILE A 191 -4.24 -10.36 6.05
CA ILE A 191 -3.52 -11.09 7.10
C ILE A 191 -2.39 -11.95 6.52
N ARG A 192 -1.61 -12.55 7.42
CA ARG A 192 -0.74 -13.70 7.15
C ARG A 192 -1.35 -14.94 7.80
N ILE A 193 -1.05 -16.12 7.26
CA ILE A 193 -1.32 -17.38 7.98
C ILE A 193 -0.52 -17.43 9.30
N LEU A 194 -1.07 -18.15 10.28
CA LEU A 194 -0.37 -18.47 11.52
C LEU A 194 0.33 -19.83 11.40
N SER A 195 1.19 -20.11 12.38
CA SER A 195 2.01 -21.33 12.39
C SER A 195 1.17 -22.60 12.44
N LYS A 196 0.05 -22.56 13.17
CA LYS A 196 -0.86 -23.69 13.33
C LYS A 196 -2.15 -23.43 12.56
N PRO A 197 -2.65 -24.38 11.74
CA PRO A 197 -3.91 -24.22 11.03
C PRO A 197 -5.09 -23.84 11.93
N GLU A 198 -5.15 -24.38 13.14
CA GLU A 198 -6.23 -24.15 14.11
C GLU A 198 -6.22 -22.69 14.62
N GLU A 199 -5.04 -22.08 14.75
CA GLU A 199 -4.91 -20.67 15.12
C GLU A 199 -5.38 -19.77 13.97
N THR A 200 -5.05 -20.12 12.73
CA THR A 200 -5.56 -19.41 11.54
C THR A 200 -7.08 -19.54 11.44
N GLU A 201 -7.63 -20.74 11.62
CA GLU A 201 -9.06 -21.01 11.61
C GLU A 201 -9.80 -20.18 12.67
N ALA A 202 -9.31 -20.19 13.91
CA ALA A 202 -9.89 -19.41 15.00
C ALA A 202 -9.87 -17.90 14.72
N LEU A 203 -8.77 -17.39 14.16
CA LEU A 203 -8.66 -15.99 13.76
C LEU A 203 -9.67 -15.65 12.66
N VAL A 204 -9.64 -16.38 11.53
CA VAL A 204 -10.51 -16.12 10.36
C VAL A 204 -11.99 -16.20 10.75
N SER A 205 -12.38 -17.18 11.55
CA SER A 205 -13.74 -17.35 12.06
C SER A 205 -14.26 -16.14 12.84
N ARG A 206 -13.36 -15.37 13.48
CA ARG A 206 -13.70 -14.12 14.16
C ARG A 206 -13.77 -12.96 13.17
N LEU A 207 -12.81 -12.86 12.25
CA LEU A 207 -12.74 -11.76 11.29
C LEU A 207 -13.97 -11.71 10.38
N VAL A 208 -14.43 -12.87 9.88
CA VAL A 208 -15.58 -12.92 8.95
C VAL A 208 -16.90 -12.47 9.60
N LYS A 209 -17.00 -12.48 10.94
CA LYS A 209 -18.20 -12.04 11.69
C LYS A 209 -18.30 -10.52 11.86
N THR A 210 -17.23 -9.79 11.55
CA THR A 210 -17.18 -8.32 11.72
C THR A 210 -17.98 -7.55 10.66
N GLY A 211 -18.39 -8.22 9.58
CA GLY A 211 -19.07 -7.61 8.44
C GLY A 211 -18.14 -7.10 7.33
N ILE A 212 -16.87 -7.52 7.33
CA ILE A 212 -15.95 -7.31 6.20
C ILE A 212 -16.50 -7.95 4.91
N THR A 213 -16.17 -7.36 3.77
CA THR A 213 -16.57 -7.83 2.44
C THR A 213 -15.50 -8.72 1.79
N GLY A 214 -14.25 -8.61 2.23
CA GLY A 214 -13.14 -9.40 1.69
C GLY A 214 -12.04 -9.67 2.71
N LEU A 215 -11.41 -10.84 2.60
CA LEU A 215 -10.28 -11.25 3.41
C LEU A 215 -9.14 -11.70 2.48
N THR A 216 -7.99 -11.05 2.59
CA THR A 216 -6.79 -11.43 1.83
C THR A 216 -5.82 -12.20 2.74
N VAL A 217 -5.42 -13.41 2.35
CA VAL A 217 -4.41 -14.19 3.09
C VAL A 217 -3.09 -14.25 2.35
N HIS A 218 -2.05 -13.69 2.96
CA HIS A 218 -0.68 -13.97 2.56
C HIS A 218 -0.27 -15.34 3.11
N CYS A 219 -0.03 -16.27 2.19
CA CYS A 219 0.33 -17.67 2.42
C CYS A 219 1.77 -17.84 2.96
N ARG A 220 2.19 -17.00 3.90
CA ARG A 220 3.46 -17.09 4.62
C ARG A 220 3.24 -16.63 6.05
N THR A 221 3.84 -17.32 7.01
CA THR A 221 3.83 -16.86 8.40
C THR A 221 4.66 -15.58 8.55
N THR A 222 4.46 -14.85 9.65
CA THR A 222 5.21 -13.61 9.96
C THR A 222 6.74 -13.76 9.92
N PRO A 223 7.36 -14.82 10.49
CA PRO A 223 8.83 -14.96 10.48
C PRO A 223 9.43 -15.38 9.13
N MET A 224 8.63 -15.91 8.19
CA MET A 224 9.14 -16.36 6.89
C MET A 224 9.69 -15.21 6.04
N ARG A 225 10.83 -15.44 5.42
CA ARG A 225 11.48 -14.52 4.49
C ARG A 225 10.80 -14.56 3.12
N PRO A 226 10.88 -13.48 2.31
CA PRO A 226 10.29 -13.44 0.98
C PRO A 226 10.74 -14.58 0.05
N ARG A 227 11.99 -15.05 0.17
CA ARG A 227 12.53 -16.15 -0.65
C ARG A 227 11.98 -17.54 -0.30
N GLU A 228 11.35 -17.69 0.86
CA GLU A 228 10.74 -18.97 1.26
C GLU A 228 9.43 -19.13 0.52
N ARG A 229 9.11 -20.33 0.02
CA ARG A 229 7.90 -20.60 -0.77
C ARG A 229 6.63 -20.36 0.05
N ALA A 230 5.59 -19.86 -0.59
CA ALA A 230 4.26 -19.75 0.02
C ALA A 230 3.69 -21.12 0.43
N ILE A 231 3.10 -21.20 1.62
CA ILE A 231 2.42 -22.37 2.18
C ILE A 231 0.92 -22.19 1.94
N ARG A 232 0.34 -22.98 1.02
CA ARG A 232 -1.03 -22.81 0.55
C ARG A 232 -2.03 -23.80 1.14
N ASP A 233 -1.55 -24.76 1.92
CA ASP A 233 -2.33 -25.88 2.45
C ASP A 233 -3.52 -25.44 3.33
N GLN A 234 -3.42 -24.24 3.95
CA GLN A 234 -4.49 -23.68 4.77
C GLN A 234 -5.59 -22.97 3.94
N LEU A 235 -5.36 -22.69 2.65
CA LEU A 235 -6.30 -21.91 1.82
C LEU A 235 -7.69 -22.56 1.72
N PRO A 236 -7.85 -23.88 1.47
CA PRO A 236 -9.18 -24.48 1.39
C PRO A 236 -10.00 -24.31 2.68
N MET A 237 -9.34 -24.40 3.85
CA MET A 237 -9.99 -24.15 5.14
C MET A 237 -10.42 -22.69 5.27
N VAL A 238 -9.55 -21.74 4.93
CA VAL A 238 -9.86 -20.30 4.98
C VAL A 238 -11.00 -19.96 4.02
N ALA A 239 -10.96 -20.48 2.80
CA ALA A 239 -11.97 -20.27 1.77
C ALA A 239 -13.34 -20.73 2.25
N ARG A 240 -13.42 -21.96 2.80
CA ARG A 240 -14.65 -22.51 3.38
C ARG A 240 -15.27 -21.56 4.41
N ILE A 241 -14.50 -21.09 5.38
CA ILE A 241 -14.99 -20.19 6.45
C ILE A 241 -15.45 -18.85 5.87
N CYS A 242 -14.73 -18.31 4.89
CA CYS A 242 -15.12 -17.08 4.21
C CYS A 242 -16.44 -17.26 3.45
N HIS A 243 -16.60 -18.36 2.72
CA HIS A 243 -17.81 -18.68 1.96
C HIS A 243 -19.04 -18.92 2.84
N GLU A 244 -18.87 -19.60 3.98
CA GLU A 244 -19.94 -19.77 4.98
C GLU A 244 -20.46 -18.43 5.51
N ALA A 245 -19.58 -17.42 5.62
CA ALA A 245 -19.94 -16.05 6.00
C ALA A 245 -20.27 -15.13 4.81
N GLY A 246 -20.11 -15.62 3.58
CA GLY A 246 -20.27 -14.87 2.33
C GLY A 246 -19.21 -13.82 2.01
N VAL A 247 -18.10 -13.83 2.74
CA VAL A 247 -16.91 -12.97 2.56
C VAL A 247 -16.08 -13.50 1.39
N ALA A 248 -15.55 -12.62 0.54
CA ALA A 248 -14.65 -13.05 -0.53
C ALA A 248 -13.24 -13.39 0.01
N CYS A 249 -12.68 -14.53 -0.38
CA CYS A 249 -11.34 -14.96 0.00
C CYS A 249 -10.33 -14.70 -1.13
N VAL A 250 -9.35 -13.84 -0.88
CA VAL A 250 -8.29 -13.50 -1.84
C VAL A 250 -6.96 -14.10 -1.38
N MET A 251 -6.31 -14.91 -2.22
CA MET A 251 -4.99 -15.43 -1.89
C MET A 251 -3.87 -14.47 -2.28
N ASN A 252 -2.78 -14.48 -1.52
CA ASN A 252 -1.56 -13.78 -1.84
C ASN A 252 -0.34 -14.65 -1.50
N GLY A 253 0.75 -14.49 -2.26
CA GLY A 253 1.99 -15.23 -2.09
C GLY A 253 2.28 -16.15 -3.27
N ASP A 254 3.35 -15.84 -3.99
CA ASP A 254 3.86 -16.58 -5.15
C ASP A 254 2.84 -16.71 -6.29
N VAL A 255 1.99 -15.68 -6.44
CA VAL A 255 1.18 -15.47 -7.65
C VAL A 255 1.98 -14.57 -8.57
N THR A 256 2.33 -15.05 -9.76
CA THR A 256 3.31 -14.41 -10.64
C THR A 256 2.74 -13.86 -11.93
N SER A 257 1.55 -14.30 -12.34
CA SER A 257 0.85 -13.81 -13.53
C SER A 257 -0.67 -13.95 -13.39
N ARG A 258 -1.42 -13.31 -14.29
CA ARG A 258 -2.88 -13.41 -14.39
C ARG A 258 -3.34 -14.86 -14.50
N ASP A 259 -2.82 -15.59 -15.48
CA ASP A 259 -3.24 -16.96 -15.78
C ASP A 259 -2.87 -17.92 -14.65
N GLN A 260 -1.69 -17.77 -14.07
CA GLN A 260 -1.32 -18.53 -12.86
C GLN A 260 -2.25 -18.19 -11.69
N GLY A 261 -2.65 -16.93 -11.54
CA GLY A 261 -3.59 -16.50 -10.52
C GLY A 261 -4.93 -17.23 -10.64
N PHE A 262 -5.52 -17.30 -11.83
CA PHE A 262 -6.76 -18.06 -12.06
C PHE A 262 -6.58 -19.57 -11.83
N ALA A 263 -5.45 -20.14 -12.25
CA ALA A 263 -5.16 -21.55 -11.99
C ALA A 263 -5.10 -21.86 -10.49
N LEU A 264 -4.43 -21.01 -9.70
CA LEU A 264 -4.34 -21.16 -8.25
C LEU A 264 -5.67 -20.91 -7.54
N MET A 265 -6.50 -20.01 -8.07
CA MET A 265 -7.86 -19.80 -7.57
C MET A 265 -8.70 -21.07 -7.70
N ALA A 266 -8.65 -21.71 -8.88
CA ALA A 266 -9.34 -22.97 -9.12
C ALA A 266 -8.78 -24.12 -8.25
N GLU A 267 -7.46 -24.21 -8.11
CA GLU A 267 -6.79 -25.24 -7.30
C GLU A 267 -7.17 -25.18 -5.83
N HIS A 268 -7.25 -23.98 -5.25
CA HIS A 268 -7.45 -23.80 -3.81
C HIS A 268 -8.87 -23.36 -3.41
N GLY A 269 -9.77 -23.21 -4.38
CA GLY A 269 -11.16 -22.81 -4.14
C GLY A 269 -11.30 -21.40 -3.59
N VAL A 270 -10.40 -20.48 -3.92
CA VAL A 270 -10.44 -19.07 -3.48
C VAL A 270 -11.02 -18.17 -4.56
N ASP A 271 -11.51 -17.00 -4.17
CA ASP A 271 -12.26 -16.10 -5.06
C ASP A 271 -11.38 -15.14 -5.86
N GLY A 272 -10.16 -14.86 -5.41
CA GLY A 272 -9.26 -13.93 -6.09
C GLY A 272 -7.80 -14.20 -5.80
N ALA A 273 -6.92 -13.64 -6.62
CA ALA A 273 -5.47 -13.75 -6.44
C ALA A 273 -4.80 -12.37 -6.52
N MET A 274 -3.90 -12.11 -5.58
CA MET A 274 -3.22 -10.84 -5.43
C MET A 274 -1.73 -10.97 -5.76
N ILE A 275 -1.25 -10.14 -6.70
CA ILE A 275 0.13 -10.10 -7.18
C ILE A 275 0.88 -8.91 -6.57
N ALA A 276 2.09 -9.16 -6.05
CA ALA A 276 2.95 -8.13 -5.44
C ALA A 276 4.27 -7.98 -6.21
N THR A 277 5.28 -8.78 -5.87
CA THR A 277 6.66 -8.65 -6.37
C THR A 277 6.80 -8.81 -7.88
N SER A 278 5.96 -9.64 -8.51
CA SER A 278 5.95 -9.75 -9.97
C SER A 278 5.50 -8.45 -10.62
N ALA A 279 4.56 -7.72 -10.02
CA ALA A 279 4.13 -6.41 -10.54
C ALA A 279 5.21 -5.33 -10.37
N GLU A 280 6.03 -5.38 -9.29
CA GLU A 280 7.20 -4.50 -9.10
C GLU A 280 8.29 -4.75 -10.15
N THR A 281 8.42 -6.01 -10.58
CA THR A 281 9.40 -6.41 -11.59
C THR A 281 8.91 -6.10 -13.00
N ASN A 282 7.64 -6.41 -13.27
CA ASN A 282 6.97 -6.11 -14.52
C ASN A 282 5.44 -6.15 -14.33
N SER A 283 4.80 -4.98 -14.31
CA SER A 283 3.34 -4.86 -14.15
C SER A 283 2.53 -5.46 -15.31
N SER A 284 3.15 -5.81 -16.44
CA SER A 284 2.46 -6.58 -17.47
C SER A 284 2.12 -8.01 -17.03
N CYS A 285 2.52 -8.45 -15.84
CA CYS A 285 2.09 -9.73 -15.26
C CYS A 285 0.56 -9.87 -15.14
N PHE A 286 -0.18 -8.77 -15.19
CA PHE A 286 -1.64 -8.77 -15.20
C PHE A 286 -2.26 -9.03 -16.58
N ARG A 287 -1.45 -8.95 -17.66
CA ARG A 287 -1.89 -9.20 -19.03
C ARG A 287 -1.99 -10.70 -19.25
N ALA A 288 -3.08 -11.17 -19.83
CA ALA A 288 -3.26 -12.60 -20.11
C ALA A 288 -2.24 -13.07 -21.17
N GLU A 289 -1.84 -14.35 -21.12
CA GLU A 289 -1.01 -14.95 -22.17
C GLU A 289 -1.66 -14.84 -23.55
N ALA A 290 -3.00 -14.98 -23.63
CA ALA A 290 -3.77 -14.78 -24.86
C ALA A 290 -3.67 -13.35 -25.44
N ASP A 291 -3.39 -12.35 -24.59
CA ASP A 291 -3.21 -10.94 -24.97
C ASP A 291 -1.72 -10.57 -25.11
N GLY A 292 -0.84 -11.56 -25.27
CA GLY A 292 0.60 -11.39 -25.48
C GLY A 292 1.46 -11.48 -24.21
N GLY A 293 0.90 -11.90 -23.07
CA GLY A 293 1.67 -12.28 -21.87
C GLY A 293 2.57 -11.16 -21.34
N VAL A 294 3.78 -11.49 -20.86
CA VAL A 294 4.71 -10.49 -20.33
C VAL A 294 5.28 -9.58 -21.43
N ALA A 295 5.11 -8.26 -21.28
CA ALA A 295 5.62 -7.24 -22.19
C ALA A 295 7.12 -6.99 -21.98
N PRO A 296 7.85 -6.54 -23.02
CA PRO A 296 9.23 -6.06 -22.88
C PRO A 296 9.36 -5.00 -21.78
N TRP A 297 10.43 -5.09 -20.98
CA TRP A 297 10.65 -4.16 -19.86
C TRP A 297 10.69 -2.69 -20.30
N ARG A 298 11.16 -2.41 -21.51
CA ARG A 298 11.22 -1.05 -22.06
C ARG A 298 9.84 -0.44 -22.24
N ASP A 299 8.87 -1.22 -22.73
CA ASP A 299 7.49 -0.76 -22.96
C ASP A 299 6.82 -0.43 -21.62
N VAL A 300 7.05 -1.28 -20.63
CA VAL A 300 6.54 -1.12 -19.26
C VAL A 300 7.15 0.11 -18.59
N VAL A 301 8.45 0.34 -18.78
CA VAL A 301 9.16 1.53 -18.26
C VAL A 301 8.69 2.80 -18.97
N TYR A 302 8.44 2.76 -20.28
CA TYR A 302 7.88 3.88 -21.03
C TYR A 302 6.51 4.28 -20.46
N ASP A 303 5.60 3.30 -20.32
CA ASP A 303 4.26 3.54 -19.77
C ASP A 303 4.29 4.04 -18.33
N TYR A 304 5.18 3.47 -17.51
CA TYR A 304 5.38 3.91 -16.14
C TYR A 304 5.84 5.36 -16.07
N LEU A 305 6.82 5.76 -16.90
CA LEU A 305 7.31 7.13 -16.95
C LEU A 305 6.24 8.10 -17.42
N ARG A 306 5.45 7.73 -18.43
CA ARG A 306 4.30 8.54 -18.86
C ARG A 306 3.33 8.79 -17.71
N PHE A 307 2.95 7.76 -16.96
CA PHE A 307 2.09 7.92 -15.77
C PHE A 307 2.76 8.74 -14.65
N CYS A 308 4.07 8.61 -14.46
CA CYS A 308 4.81 9.41 -13.49
C CYS A 308 4.82 10.90 -13.86
N ILE A 309 5.00 11.23 -15.13
CA ILE A 309 5.00 12.60 -15.64
C ILE A 309 3.60 13.21 -15.53
N GLU A 310 2.57 12.50 -16.02
CA GLU A 310 1.17 12.96 -15.98
C GLU A 310 0.67 13.22 -14.55
N SER A 311 1.08 12.40 -13.59
CA SER A 311 0.68 12.54 -12.19
C SER A 311 1.61 13.42 -11.37
N GLU A 312 2.66 14.01 -11.96
CA GLU A 312 3.66 14.79 -11.23
C GLU A 312 4.25 13.99 -10.05
N ASN A 313 4.64 12.74 -10.30
CA ASN A 313 5.17 11.85 -9.26
C ASN A 313 6.54 12.32 -8.78
N ARG A 314 6.81 12.10 -7.49
CA ARG A 314 8.11 12.47 -6.90
C ARG A 314 9.22 11.63 -7.54
N LEU A 315 10.22 12.30 -8.13
CA LEU A 315 11.35 11.63 -8.81
C LEU A 315 12.02 10.53 -7.97
N GLY A 316 12.21 10.76 -6.66
CA GLY A 316 12.78 9.76 -5.77
C GLY A 316 11.97 8.46 -5.68
N ASN A 317 10.64 8.56 -5.73
CA ASN A 317 9.75 7.40 -5.81
C ASN A 317 9.77 6.79 -7.22
N THR A 318 9.74 7.60 -8.27
CA THR A 318 9.87 7.15 -9.66
C THR A 318 11.12 6.28 -9.85
N LYS A 319 12.28 6.79 -9.42
CA LYS A 319 13.56 6.05 -9.48
C LYS A 319 13.56 4.77 -8.66
N TYR A 320 12.82 4.72 -7.55
CA TYR A 320 12.74 3.52 -6.72
C TYR A 320 12.14 2.35 -7.51
N LEU A 321 11.02 2.56 -8.20
CA LEU A 321 10.41 1.49 -9.01
C LEU A 321 11.16 1.25 -10.33
N LEU A 322 11.76 2.27 -10.95
CA LEU A 322 12.63 2.06 -12.12
C LEU A 322 13.80 1.11 -11.82
N ASN A 323 14.34 1.12 -10.59
CA ASN A 323 15.38 0.17 -10.19
C ASN A 323 14.88 -1.29 -10.08
N MET A 324 13.58 -1.53 -10.13
CA MET A 324 12.99 -2.87 -10.15
C MET A 324 12.52 -3.26 -11.55
N LEU A 325 11.99 -2.29 -12.31
CA LEU A 325 11.54 -2.49 -13.70
C LEU A 325 12.69 -2.65 -14.70
N ILE A 326 13.79 -1.91 -14.53
CA ILE A 326 14.94 -1.97 -15.44
C ILE A 326 15.87 -3.09 -15.00
N PRO A 327 16.21 -4.06 -15.87
CA PRO A 327 17.15 -5.13 -15.53
C PRO A 327 18.52 -4.58 -15.12
N GLY A 328 19.00 -4.96 -13.93
CA GLY A 328 20.20 -4.37 -13.32
C GLY A 328 21.52 -4.54 -14.08
N LYS A 329 21.56 -5.44 -15.08
CA LYS A 329 22.73 -5.64 -15.95
C LYS A 329 22.80 -4.64 -17.11
N ASN A 330 21.70 -3.93 -17.39
CA ASN A 330 21.62 -2.99 -18.51
C ASN A 330 22.32 -1.67 -18.18
N LYS A 331 22.86 -0.98 -19.21
CA LYS A 331 23.50 0.33 -19.04
C LYS A 331 22.49 1.36 -18.53
N GLU A 332 21.28 1.30 -19.06
CA GLU A 332 20.14 2.17 -18.74
C GLU A 332 19.78 2.14 -17.25
N PHE A 333 20.02 1.02 -16.56
CA PHE A 333 19.84 0.92 -15.11
C PHE A 333 20.78 1.87 -14.37
N LYS A 334 22.08 1.86 -14.75
CA LYS A 334 23.09 2.72 -14.14
C LYS A 334 22.80 4.19 -14.44
N ASP A 335 22.44 4.49 -15.68
CA ASP A 335 22.14 5.86 -16.12
C ASP A 335 20.93 6.42 -15.35
N THR A 336 19.81 5.69 -15.32
CA THR A 336 18.59 6.08 -14.60
C THR A 336 18.84 6.28 -13.10
N LYS A 337 19.69 5.44 -12.50
CA LYS A 337 20.06 5.56 -11.09
C LYS A 337 20.82 6.86 -10.79
N LEU A 338 21.58 7.39 -11.74
CA LEU A 338 22.35 8.62 -11.60
C LEU A 338 21.55 9.89 -12.00
N SER A 339 20.50 9.75 -12.81
CA SER A 339 19.65 10.85 -13.25
C SER A 339 19.10 11.71 -12.09
N LYS A 340 19.07 13.03 -12.29
CA LYS A 340 18.58 14.01 -11.29
C LYS A 340 17.26 14.64 -11.70
N THR A 341 16.84 14.46 -12.94
CA THR A 341 15.60 15.00 -13.53
C THR A 341 14.85 13.93 -14.33
N TYR A 342 13.59 14.16 -14.67
CA TYR A 342 12.85 13.32 -15.62
C TYR A 342 13.43 13.43 -17.03
N LEU A 343 13.93 14.61 -17.39
CA LEU A 343 14.56 14.85 -18.68
C LEU A 343 15.83 13.99 -18.86
N ASP A 344 16.66 13.87 -17.82
CA ASP A 344 17.83 12.97 -17.82
C ASP A 344 17.42 11.51 -18.07
N ILE A 345 16.34 11.07 -17.41
CA ILE A 345 15.85 9.69 -17.53
C ILE A 345 15.35 9.44 -18.96
N CYS A 346 14.51 10.33 -19.49
CA CYS A 346 13.94 10.17 -20.82
C CYS A 346 15.01 10.21 -21.91
N ARG A 347 16.03 11.09 -21.80
CA ARG A 347 17.19 11.12 -22.70
C ARG A 347 18.01 9.83 -22.62
N GLY A 348 18.33 9.38 -21.40
CA GLY A 348 19.09 8.15 -21.19
C GLY A 348 18.39 6.91 -21.74
N LEU A 349 17.05 6.90 -21.68
CA LEU A 349 16.23 5.83 -22.22
C LEU A 349 15.87 6.02 -23.70
N LYS A 350 16.15 7.17 -24.32
CA LYS A 350 15.76 7.51 -25.71
C LYS A 350 14.23 7.49 -25.92
N PHE A 351 13.49 8.09 -24.99
CA PHE A 351 12.06 8.32 -25.11
C PHE A 351 11.81 9.78 -25.51
N ASP A 352 12.14 10.08 -26.76
CA ASP A 352 12.26 11.45 -27.26
C ASP A 352 10.91 12.21 -27.27
N ASP A 353 9.81 11.48 -27.46
CA ASP A 353 8.45 11.98 -27.42
C ASP A 353 8.01 12.42 -26.00
N LEU A 354 8.61 11.86 -24.94
CA LEU A 354 8.34 12.27 -23.56
C LEU A 354 9.14 13.50 -23.12
N LEU A 355 10.18 13.92 -23.87
CA LEU A 355 11.08 15.00 -23.47
C LEU A 355 10.36 16.34 -23.19
N PRO A 356 9.39 16.79 -24.02
CA PRO A 356 8.70 18.06 -23.74
C PRO A 356 7.88 18.00 -22.44
N ALA A 357 7.25 16.86 -22.15
CA ALA A 357 6.48 16.68 -20.92
C ALA A 357 7.39 16.50 -19.69
N ALA A 358 8.51 15.80 -19.85
CA ALA A 358 9.54 15.64 -18.83
C ALA A 358 10.13 16.99 -18.38
N ALA A 359 10.46 17.87 -19.33
CA ALA A 359 10.96 19.22 -19.01
C ALA A 359 9.95 20.04 -18.21
N ARG A 360 8.66 19.97 -18.56
CA ARG A 360 7.60 20.67 -17.81
C ARG A 360 7.44 20.13 -16.38
N VAL A 361 7.47 18.82 -16.19
CA VAL A 361 7.33 18.24 -14.83
C VAL A 361 8.56 18.53 -13.97
N ASP A 362 9.75 18.62 -14.57
CA ASP A 362 10.96 19.01 -13.85
C ASP A 362 10.86 20.42 -13.28
N GLN A 363 10.32 21.39 -14.06
CA GLN A 363 10.02 22.74 -13.59
C GLN A 363 8.99 22.75 -12.45
N ILE A 364 7.87 22.04 -12.63
CA ILE A 364 6.80 21.94 -11.61
C ILE A 364 7.32 21.39 -10.28
N LEU A 365 8.25 20.43 -10.35
CA LEU A 365 8.84 19.78 -9.18
C LEU A 365 10.09 20.52 -8.64
N GLY A 366 10.56 21.59 -9.29
CA GLY A 366 11.77 22.33 -8.93
C GLY A 366 13.02 21.45 -8.99
N LEU A 367 13.14 20.64 -10.04
CA LEU A 367 14.28 19.73 -10.27
C LEU A 367 15.37 20.37 -11.13
N ASP A 368 15.01 21.36 -11.94
CA ASP A 368 15.88 22.18 -12.77
C ASP A 368 16.69 23.21 -11.98
N GLU A 369 16.12 23.82 -10.94
CA GLU A 369 16.84 24.78 -10.06
C GLU A 369 18.02 24.14 -9.29
N LYS A 370 17.98 22.82 -9.05
CA LYS A 370 19.07 22.10 -8.38
C LYS A 370 20.32 21.97 -9.25
N TRP A 371 20.24 22.33 -10.53
CA TRP A 371 21.37 22.39 -11.45
C TRP A 371 22.14 23.70 -11.31
N GLU A 372 21.47 24.83 -11.16
CA GLU A 372 22.11 26.17 -11.12
C GLU A 372 22.98 26.42 -9.88
N THR A 373 22.81 25.62 -8.83
CA THR A 373 23.66 25.69 -7.60
C THR A 373 24.77 24.65 -7.55
N SER A 374 24.97 23.87 -8.62
CA SER A 374 26.19 23.06 -8.77
C SER A 374 27.25 23.89 -9.49
N PRO A 375 28.44 24.17 -8.88
CA PRO A 375 29.52 24.86 -9.59
C PRO A 375 29.87 24.09 -10.87
N GLY A 376 30.06 24.85 -11.94
CA GLY A 376 29.94 24.40 -13.32
C GLY A 376 30.88 23.27 -13.74
N VAL A 377 30.41 22.54 -14.74
CA VAL A 377 31.26 21.75 -15.63
C VAL A 377 31.97 22.75 -16.54
N THR A 378 33.08 23.30 -16.06
CA THR A 378 34.15 23.83 -16.91
C THR A 378 35.37 22.96 -16.74
N ASP A 379 35.81 22.43 -17.86
CA ASP A 379 36.93 21.54 -18.10
C ASP A 379 38.16 21.86 -17.23
N THR A 380 38.35 21.13 -16.13
CA THR A 380 39.59 21.11 -15.35
C THR A 380 39.79 19.74 -14.70
N GLN A 381 41.03 19.24 -14.78
CA GLN A 381 41.47 17.92 -14.32
C GLN A 381 41.15 17.65 -12.83
N PRO A 382 40.95 16.38 -12.42
CA PRO A 382 40.48 16.05 -11.09
C PRO A 382 41.55 16.30 -10.03
N GLN A 383 41.35 17.31 -9.19
CA GLN A 383 41.99 17.37 -7.87
C GLN A 383 41.09 16.69 -6.83
N ALA A 384 41.70 15.83 -6.03
CA ALA A 384 41.00 15.03 -5.02
C ALA A 384 40.42 15.91 -3.91
N GLU A 385 39.09 15.85 -3.70
CA GLU A 385 38.43 16.49 -2.56
C GLU A 385 38.80 15.79 -1.23
N PRO A 386 38.95 16.54 -0.13
CA PRO A 386 39.20 15.95 1.19
C PRO A 386 37.94 15.26 1.71
N LYS A 387 38.09 13.97 2.06
CA LYS A 387 37.01 13.11 2.59
C LYS A 387 36.40 13.72 3.87
N SER A 388 35.08 13.62 4.01
CA SER A 388 34.36 14.10 5.19
C SER A 388 34.78 13.36 6.48
N LYS A 389 34.65 14.02 7.64
CA LYS A 389 34.97 13.44 8.96
C LYS A 389 34.26 12.11 9.24
N ALA A 390 33.07 11.90 8.68
CA ALA A 390 32.35 10.63 8.81
C ALA A 390 33.04 9.48 8.05
N VAL A 391 33.68 9.78 6.93
CA VAL A 391 34.45 8.82 6.12
C VAL A 391 35.82 8.56 6.76
N GLN A 392 36.45 9.59 7.36
CA GLN A 392 37.69 9.41 8.15
C GLN A 392 37.47 8.49 9.35
N ASN A 393 36.40 8.71 10.12
CA ASN A 393 36.07 7.88 11.29
C ASN A 393 35.73 6.42 10.91
N ALA A 394 35.12 6.20 9.74
CA ALA A 394 34.83 4.86 9.24
C ALA A 394 36.12 4.11 8.85
N MET A 395 37.05 4.81 8.18
CA MET A 395 38.34 4.25 7.75
C MET A 395 39.27 3.93 8.93
N GLU A 396 39.27 4.74 10.00
CA GLU A 396 40.02 4.44 11.23
C GLU A 396 39.46 3.21 11.97
N SER A 397 38.14 3.01 11.95
CA SER A 397 37.50 1.82 12.54
C SER A 397 37.77 0.52 11.77
N GLU A 398 37.97 0.63 10.44
CA GLU A 398 38.28 -0.49 9.55
C GLU A 398 39.77 -0.87 9.62
N ALA A 399 40.66 0.12 9.70
CA ALA A 399 42.10 -0.09 9.90
C ALA A 399 42.40 -0.77 11.25
N ALA A 400 41.67 -0.41 12.31
CA ALA A 400 41.77 -1.04 13.62
C ALA A 400 41.27 -2.51 13.65
N ARG A 401 40.43 -2.92 12.69
CA ARG A 401 39.95 -4.31 12.55
C ARG A 401 40.81 -5.17 11.64
N ALA A 402 41.59 -4.57 10.73
CA ALA A 402 42.48 -5.29 9.83
C ALA A 402 43.86 -5.63 10.44
N ALA A 403 44.26 -4.95 11.53
CA ALA A 403 45.49 -5.25 12.28
C ALA A 403 45.22 -6.23 13.44
N GLY A 404 45.02 -7.51 13.12
CA GLY A 404 44.88 -8.56 14.13
C GLY A 404 46.20 -8.89 14.83
N GLY A 405 46.24 -8.75 16.16
CA GLY A 405 47.30 -9.28 17.03
C GLY A 405 46.70 -9.66 18.39
N GLY A 406 46.65 -10.96 18.68
CA GLY A 406 45.89 -11.55 19.79
C GLY A 406 46.48 -11.34 21.18
N ALA A 407 45.60 -11.37 22.18
CA ALA A 407 45.95 -11.69 23.56
C ALA A 407 44.78 -12.38 24.26
N VAL A 408 45.03 -13.59 24.74
CA VAL A 408 44.15 -14.43 25.55
C VAL A 408 43.80 -13.70 26.84
N ARG A 409 42.52 -13.70 27.24
CA ARG A 409 42.10 -13.28 28.58
C ARG A 409 41.36 -14.39 29.30
N THR A 410 41.93 -14.73 30.45
CA THR A 410 41.60 -15.81 31.38
C THR A 410 40.23 -15.63 32.05
N LYS A 411 39.55 -16.74 32.31
CA LYS A 411 38.34 -16.81 33.15
C LYS A 411 38.68 -16.56 34.62
N THR A 412 37.83 -15.81 35.30
CA THR A 412 37.77 -15.75 36.77
C THR A 412 36.28 -15.74 37.17
N PRO A 413 35.84 -16.51 38.19
CA PRO A 413 34.43 -16.80 38.41
C PRO A 413 33.74 -15.68 39.22
N SER A 414 32.46 -15.44 38.93
CA SER A 414 31.61 -14.57 39.75
C SER A 414 30.79 -15.40 40.76
N PRO A 415 30.65 -14.94 42.02
CA PRO A 415 29.93 -15.65 43.07
C PRO A 415 28.41 -15.44 42.98
N ALA A 416 27.67 -16.29 43.68
CA ALA A 416 26.22 -16.31 43.72
C ALA A 416 25.63 -15.51 44.90
N VAL A 417 24.35 -15.13 44.73
CA VAL A 417 23.26 -15.01 45.74
C VAL A 417 22.82 -13.60 46.24
N HIS A 418 21.51 -13.36 46.01
CA HIS A 418 20.45 -12.59 46.72
C HIS A 418 20.41 -11.05 46.78
N GLY A 419 19.19 -10.53 46.54
CA GLY A 419 18.71 -9.23 47.03
C GLY A 419 17.70 -8.56 46.08
N GLY A 420 16.41 -8.59 46.43
CA GLY A 420 15.34 -7.90 45.69
C GLY A 420 15.36 -6.37 45.83
N GLY A 421 14.82 -5.67 44.82
CA GLY A 421 14.64 -4.20 44.82
C GLY A 421 14.18 -3.69 43.44
N PRO A 422 13.45 -2.56 43.36
CA PRO A 422 12.11 -2.57 42.76
C PRO A 422 12.01 -2.22 41.26
N ILE A 423 10.96 -2.79 40.67
CA ILE A 423 10.36 -2.47 39.37
C ILE A 423 9.94 -0.99 39.34
N ARG A 424 10.48 -0.19 38.38
CA ARG A 424 9.90 1.12 38.05
C ARG A 424 8.75 0.95 37.04
N ARG A 425 7.53 1.22 37.51
CA ARG A 425 6.33 1.45 36.70
C ARG A 425 6.27 2.91 36.19
N SER A 426 5.80 3.05 34.96
CA SER A 426 4.99 4.14 34.37
C SER A 426 5.30 5.63 34.68
N SER A 427 5.42 6.41 33.60
CA SER A 427 5.00 7.82 33.59
C SER A 427 4.06 8.07 32.41
N ALA A 428 2.75 8.07 32.70
CA ALA A 428 1.70 8.63 31.87
C ALA A 428 1.71 10.17 32.00
N PRO A 429 1.34 10.94 30.96
CA PRO A 429 1.18 12.38 31.07
C PRO A 429 -0.11 12.73 31.83
N GLN A 430 -0.04 13.71 32.74
CA GLN A 430 -1.20 14.28 33.43
C GLN A 430 -2.03 15.18 32.48
N PRO A 431 -3.36 15.26 32.67
CA PRO A 431 -4.24 16.12 31.87
C PRO A 431 -4.07 17.60 32.23
N ALA A 432 -4.10 18.47 31.22
CA ALA A 432 -4.06 19.91 31.39
C ALA A 432 -5.37 20.46 31.97
N LYS A 433 -5.26 21.48 32.83
CA LYS A 433 -6.35 22.16 33.54
C LYS A 433 -7.32 22.82 32.54
N VAL A 434 -8.61 22.56 32.75
CA VAL A 434 -9.75 23.26 32.15
C VAL A 434 -9.78 24.69 32.71
N THR A 435 -9.81 25.68 31.82
CA THR A 435 -10.12 27.07 32.16
C THR A 435 -11.49 27.36 31.60
N GLN A 436 -12.45 27.70 32.47
CA GLN A 436 -13.79 28.15 32.07
C GLN A 436 -13.65 29.46 31.28
N VAL A 437 -14.35 29.55 30.15
CA VAL A 437 -14.61 30.81 29.46
C VAL A 437 -16.10 30.87 29.18
N ASP A 438 -16.71 31.94 29.68
CA ASP A 438 -18.14 32.22 29.67
C ASP A 438 -18.72 32.34 28.25
N ALA A 439 -20.00 32.03 28.18
CA ALA A 439 -20.85 32.06 27.00
C ALA A 439 -21.18 33.50 26.58
N GLU A 440 -21.02 33.80 25.29
CA GLU A 440 -21.91 34.69 24.54
C GLU A 440 -21.73 34.46 23.02
N GLN A 441 -22.77 33.93 22.38
CA GLN A 441 -22.93 33.86 20.93
C GLN A 441 -23.80 35.02 20.47
N PRO A 442 -23.53 35.62 19.30
CA PRO A 442 -24.58 36.12 18.43
C PRO A 442 -24.80 35.13 17.28
N ALA A 443 -26.08 34.79 17.06
CA ALA A 443 -26.56 34.01 15.94
C ALA A 443 -26.30 34.73 14.60
N VAL A 444 -25.79 34.01 13.61
CA VAL A 444 -25.79 34.44 12.21
C VAL A 444 -26.47 33.35 11.40
N GLU A 445 -27.70 33.66 11.01
CA GLU A 445 -28.59 32.86 10.18
C GLU A 445 -28.09 32.92 8.73
N ALA A 446 -27.61 31.80 8.19
CA ALA A 446 -27.21 31.68 6.80
C ALA A 446 -28.31 30.95 6.02
N THR A 447 -29.03 31.71 5.22
CA THR A 447 -30.05 31.27 4.26
C THR A 447 -29.43 30.42 3.14
N ILE A 448 -30.07 29.27 2.87
CA ILE A 448 -29.75 28.36 1.77
C ILE A 448 -30.44 28.91 0.50
N PRO A 449 -29.74 29.12 -0.63
CA PRO A 449 -30.42 29.44 -1.89
C PRO A 449 -30.99 28.18 -2.55
N ASP A 450 -32.26 28.27 -2.94
CA ASP A 450 -33.03 27.24 -3.64
C ASP A 450 -32.38 26.75 -4.94
N ALA A 451 -32.44 25.44 -5.14
CA ALA A 451 -32.09 24.77 -6.38
C ALA A 451 -33.11 25.11 -7.49
N GLN A 452 -32.68 25.89 -8.48
CA GLN A 452 -33.44 26.06 -9.72
C GLN A 452 -33.36 24.79 -10.57
N ALA A 453 -34.52 24.16 -10.75
CA ALA A 453 -34.73 23.07 -11.70
C ALA A 453 -34.57 23.59 -13.15
N GLN A 454 -33.60 23.04 -13.89
CA GLN A 454 -33.54 23.20 -15.34
C GLN A 454 -34.31 22.04 -16.01
N ALA A 455 -35.30 22.42 -16.83
CA ALA A 455 -36.10 21.53 -17.66
C ALA A 455 -35.27 20.96 -18.84
N PRO A 456 -35.62 19.77 -19.35
CA PRO A 456 -34.87 19.12 -20.42
C PRO A 456 -35.16 19.75 -21.79
N SER A 457 -34.10 20.04 -22.55
CA SER A 457 -34.17 20.48 -23.94
C SER A 457 -34.56 19.31 -24.87
N GLN A 458 -35.63 19.53 -25.62
CA GLN A 458 -36.09 18.65 -26.69
C GLN A 458 -35.11 18.71 -27.87
N VAL A 459 -34.62 17.55 -28.31
CA VAL A 459 -34.01 17.36 -29.63
C VAL A 459 -35.11 16.90 -30.57
N THR A 460 -35.36 17.67 -31.63
CA THR A 460 -36.27 17.32 -32.72
C THR A 460 -35.48 16.62 -33.82
N VAL A 461 -35.99 15.45 -34.22
CA VAL A 461 -35.76 14.59 -35.41
C VAL A 461 -34.47 14.77 -36.21
#